data_AF-A0A7X3HDS0-F1
#
_entry.id   AF-A0A7X3HDS0-F1
#
_cell.length_a   1.000
_cell.length_b   1.000
_cell.length_c   1.000
_cell.angle_alpha   90.00
_cell.angle_beta   90.00
_cell.angle_gamma   90.00
#
_symmetry.space_group_name_H-M   'P 1'
#
loop_
_entity.id
_entity.type
_entity.pdbx_description
1 polymer ?
#
loop_
_entity_poly.entity_id
_entity_poly.type
_entity_poly.pdbx_seq_one_letter_code
_entity_poly.pdbx_strand_id
1 'polypeptide(L)' 'EREIALLLRDGLGNKALARHLDLGLPTVKTHLLNLFRKVGARNRTELVGMLFLQGD' A
#
# COMPACT_ATOMS: atom_id res chain seq x y z
N GLU A 1 -4.71 6.94 -1.71
CA GLU A 1 -4.07 5.97 -0.77
C GLU A 1 -4.96 4.79 -0.41
N ARG A 2 -6.26 5.00 -0.12
CA ARG A 2 -7.18 3.92 0.26
C ARG A 2 -7.23 2.75 -0.75
N GLU A 3 -7.29 3.02 -2.05
CA GLU A 3 -7.27 1.96 -3.08
C GLU A 3 -5.96 1.16 -3.09
N ILE A 4 -4.81 1.85 -2.95
CA ILE A 4 -3.50 1.20 -2.84
C ILE A 4 -3.44 0.31 -1.59
N ALA A 5 -3.98 0.77 -0.46
CA ALA A 5 -4.06 -0.02 0.77
C ALA A 5 -4.91 -1.29 0.59
N LEU A 6 -6.07 -1.20 -0.06
CA LEU A 6 -6.94 -2.35 -0.31
C LEU A 6 -6.25 -3.38 -1.23
N LEU A 7 -5.66 -2.93 -2.33
CA LEU A 7 -4.94 -3.80 -3.24
C LEU A 7 -3.65 -4.38 -2.63
N LEU A 8 -3.03 -3.66 -1.70
CA LEU A 8 -1.91 -4.15 -0.89
C LEU A 8 -2.32 -5.33 -0.01
N ARG A 9 -3.49 -5.23 0.66
CA ARG A 9 -4.06 -6.32 1.47
C ARG A 9 -4.28 -7.56 0.62
N ASP A 10 -4.70 -7.39 -0.63
CA ASP A 10 -4.92 -8.48 -1.57
C ASP A 10 -3.59 -9.02 -2.17
N GLY A 11 -2.44 -8.53 -1.71
CA GLY A 11 -1.11 -9.05 -2.06
C GLY A 11 -0.50 -8.50 -3.34
N LEU A 12 -1.13 -7.52 -4.01
CA LEU A 12 -0.63 -7.00 -5.28
C LEU A 12 0.71 -6.29 -5.09
N GLY A 13 1.71 -6.63 -5.92
CA GLY A 13 2.99 -5.94 -6.00
C GLY A 13 2.92 -4.59 -6.74
N ASN A 14 3.98 -3.78 -6.64
CA ASN A 14 3.98 -2.39 -7.14
C ASN A 14 3.70 -2.27 -8.65
N LYS A 15 4.18 -3.22 -9.46
CA LYS A 15 3.90 -3.28 -10.91
C LYS A 15 2.43 -3.59 -11.19
N ALA A 16 1.84 -4.50 -10.42
CA ALA A 16 0.43 -4.83 -10.55
C ALA A 16 -0.43 -3.64 -10.12
N LEU A 17 -0.11 -2.99 -8.99
CA LEU A 17 -0.77 -1.76 -8.55
C LEU A 17 -0.74 -0.66 -9.62
N ALA A 18 0.43 -0.42 -10.23
CA ALA A 18 0.58 0.56 -11.31
C ALA A 18 -0.36 0.25 -12.48
N ARG A 19 -0.43 -1.02 -12.90
CA ARG A 19 -1.33 -1.45 -13.99
C ARG A 19 -2.81 -1.39 -13.60
N HIS A 20 -3.16 -1.80 -12.39
CA HIS A 20 -4.54 -1.83 -11.91
C HIS A 20 -5.13 -0.44 -11.71
N LEU A 21 -4.30 0.53 -11.33
CA LEU A 21 -4.73 1.90 -11.06
C LEU A 21 -4.47 2.86 -12.23
N ASP A 22 -3.93 2.36 -13.34
CA ASP A 22 -3.45 3.17 -14.47
C ASP A 22 -2.50 4.31 -14.04
N LEU A 23 -1.53 3.96 -13.19
CA LEU A 23 -0.55 4.88 -12.61
C LEU A 23 0.87 4.53 -13.02
N GLY A 24 1.73 5.55 -13.03
CA GLY A 24 3.17 5.35 -13.09
C GLY A 24 3.71 4.64 -11.84
N LEU A 25 4.69 3.76 -12.04
CA LEU A 25 5.46 3.11 -10.97
C LEU A 25 6.03 4.10 -9.91
N PRO A 26 6.56 5.28 -10.31
CA PRO A 26 7.00 6.29 -9.35
C PRO A 26 5.87 6.80 -8.46
N THR A 27 4.68 7.03 -9.03
CA THR A 27 3.48 7.49 -8.32
C THR A 27 3.05 6.46 -7.27
N VAL A 28 3.01 5.18 -7.64
CA VAL A 28 2.73 4.08 -6.69
C VAL A 28 3.75 4.07 -5.54
N LYS A 29 5.06 4.22 -5.83
CA LYS A 29 6.09 4.27 -4.79
C LYS A 29 5.91 5.47 -3.85
N THR A 30 5.56 6.64 -4.37
CA THR A 30 5.29 7.83 -3.55
C THR A 30 4.12 7.59 -2.61
N HIS A 31 3.02 7.03 -3.09
CA HIS A 31 1.87 6.69 -2.24
C HIS A 31 2.22 5.63 -1.18
N LEU A 32 3.00 4.61 -1.54
CA LEU A 32 3.45 3.60 -0.57
C LEU A 32 4.34 4.24 0.50
N LEU A 33 5.28 5.11 0.13
CA LEU A 33 6.14 5.81 1.08
C LEU A 33 5.32 6.66 2.05
N ASN A 34 4.32 7.39 1.55
CA ASN A 34 3.43 8.18 2.40
C ASN A 34 2.62 7.31 3.35
N LEU A 35 2.09 6.17 2.87
CA LEU A 35 1.42 5.18 3.70
C LEU A 35 2.34 4.65 4.80
N PHE A 36 3.56 4.19 4.47
CA PHE A 36 4.56 3.75 5.45
C PHE A 36 4.83 4.81 6.52
N ARG A 37 5.04 6.06 6.10
CA ARG A 37 5.29 7.18 7.02
C ARG A 37 4.09 7.50 7.91
N LYS A 38 2.87 7.41 7.37
CA LYS A 38 1.63 7.74 8.09
C LYS A 38 1.33 6.73 9.20
N VAL A 39 1.56 5.44 8.93
CA VAL A 39 1.29 4.39 9.92
C VAL A 39 2.50 3.98 10.76
N GLY A 40 3.72 4.39 10.37
CA GLY A 40 4.95 3.99 11.05
C GLY A 40 5.41 2.55 10.75
N ALA A 41 4.89 1.93 9.69
CA ALA A 41 5.25 0.57 9.29
C ALA A 41 6.63 0.52 8.62
N ARG A 42 7.38 -0.56 8.85
CA ARG A 42 8.74 -0.75 8.31
C ARG A 42 8.78 -1.68 7.11
N ASN A 43 7.75 -2.51 6.94
CA ASN A 43 7.63 -3.44 5.82
C ASN A 43 6.17 -3.65 5.41
N ARG A 44 5.96 -4.28 4.25
CA ARG A 44 4.63 -4.46 3.65
C ARG A 44 3.67 -5.21 4.58
N THR A 45 4.17 -6.22 5.29
CA THR A 45 3.37 -7.03 6.22
C THR A 45 2.90 -6.19 7.40
N GLU A 46 3.79 -5.42 8.01
CA GLU A 46 3.44 -4.46 9.07
C GLU A 46 2.44 -3.42 8.56
N LEU A 47 2.65 -2.89 7.35
CA LEU A 47 1.74 -1.90 6.76
C LEU A 47 0.32 -2.47 6.61
N VAL A 48 0.17 -3.69 6.09
CA VAL A 48 -1.13 -4.35 5.96
C VAL A 48 -1.72 -4.65 7.35
N GLY A 49 -0.92 -5.15 8.29
CA GLY A 49 -1.37 -5.44 9.64
C GLY A 49 -1.88 -4.21 10.39
N MET A 50 -1.15 -3.09 10.32
CA MET A 50 -1.54 -1.84 10.96
C MET A 50 -2.77 -1.19 10.29
N LEU A 51 -2.94 -1.35 8.98
CA LEU A 51 -4.07 -0.77 8.25
C LEU A 51 -5.37 -1.56 8.41
N PHE A 52 -5.30 -2.87 8.62
CA PHE A 52 -6.48 -3.74 8.51
C PHE A 52 -6.69 -4.70 9.69
N LEU A 53 -5.69 -4.98 10.52
CA LEU A 53 -5.80 -5.94 11.62
C LEU A 53 -5.88 -5.30 13.02
N GLN A 54 -5.79 -3.97 13.12
CA GLN A 54 -5.94 -3.25 14.40
C GLN A 54 -7.38 -2.79 14.71
N GLY A 55 -8.40 -3.36 14.07
CA GLY A 55 -9.78 -2.91 14.26
C GLY A 55 -10.86 -3.87 13.79
N ASP A 56 -10.75 -5.16 14.13
CA ASP A 56 -11.88 -6.11 14.16
C ASP A 56 -12.18 -6.49 15.62
#